data_AF-K0PZY6-F1
#
_entry.id   AF-K0PZY6-F1
#
_cell.length_a   1.000
_cell.length_b   1.000
_cell.length_c   1.000
_cell.angle_alpha   90.00
_cell.angle_beta   90.00
_cell.angle_gamma   90.00
#
_symmetry.space_group_name_H-M   'P 1'
#
loop_
_entity.id
_entity.type
_entity.pdbx_description
1 polymer ?
#
loop_
_entity_poly.entity_id
_entity_poly.type
_entity_poly.pdbx_seq_one_letter_code
_entity_poly.pdbx_strand_id
1 'polypeptide(L)' 'MAVEYLSAGSPDGTVMGRSSTDKIGFFNATPSVRASGFTAPAGTAATNSTPYGYSQAQADAIVTWIRAVDAELKAKGLIA' A
#
# COMPACT_ATOMS: atom_id res chain seq x y z
N MET A 1 1.62 25.06 18.67
CA MET A 1 2.45 23.93 19.13
C MET A 1 3.53 23.69 18.08
N ALA A 2 4.76 23.35 18.46
CA ALA A 2 5.79 23.02 17.48
C ALA A 2 5.47 21.70 16.77
N VAL A 3 5.86 21.57 15.51
CA VAL A 3 5.74 20.31 14.75
C VAL A 3 6.84 19.37 15.24
N GLU A 4 6.44 18.18 15.70
CA GLU A 4 7.37 17.12 16.06
C GLU A 4 7.64 16.22 14.85
N TYR A 5 8.91 15.92 14.61
CA TYR A 5 9.34 15.09 13.49
C TYR A 5 9.89 13.76 14.02
N LEU A 6 9.41 12.65 13.46
CA LEU A 6 9.83 11.29 13.82
C LEU A 6 11.11 10.85 13.06
N SER A 7 12.10 11.75 12.91
CA SER A 7 13.34 11.47 12.18
C SER A 7 14.58 11.83 13.00
N ALA A 8 15.67 11.08 12.82
CA ALA A 8 16.94 11.34 13.50
C ALA A 8 17.86 12.37 12.81
N GLY A 9 17.44 12.94 11.66
CA GLY A 9 18.28 13.84 10.86
C GLY A 9 19.51 13.18 10.21
N SER A 10 19.61 11.84 10.24
CA SER A 10 20.69 11.06 9.62
C SER A 10 20.59 11.09 8.09
N PRO A 11 21.72 11.17 7.35
CA PRO A 11 21.75 11.02 5.89
C PRO A 11 21.15 9.69 5.40
N ASP A 12 21.24 8.64 6.22
CA ASP A 12 20.72 7.31 5.91
C ASP A 12 19.21 7.18 6.18
N GLY A 13 18.60 8.21 6.78
CA GLY A 13 17.18 8.24 7.13
C GLY A 13 16.83 7.50 8.43
N THR A 14 15.53 7.30 8.65
CA THR A 14 14.97 6.57 9.80
C THR A 14 13.90 5.62 9.29
N VAL A 15 13.99 4.34 9.69
CA VAL A 15 13.05 3.29 9.26
C VAL A 15 12.10 2.96 10.41
N MET A 16 10.81 2.90 10.10
CA MET A 16 9.77 2.38 11.00
C MET A 16 9.67 0.86 10.83
N GLY A 17 9.99 0.11 11.89
CA GLY A 17 10.01 -1.36 11.89
C GLY A 17 11.35 -1.96 11.44
N ARG A 18 11.73 -3.09 12.04
CA ARG A 18 13.03 -3.77 11.85
C ARG A 18 12.88 -5.21 11.34
N SER A 19 11.78 -5.87 11.67
CA SER A 19 11.45 -7.24 11.25
C SER A 19 10.10 -7.27 10.51
N SER A 20 9.88 -8.30 9.69
CA SER A 20 8.57 -8.57 9.07
C SER A 20 7.46 -8.88 10.09
N THR A 21 7.84 -9.21 11.32
CA THR A 21 6.94 -9.50 12.44
C THR A 21 6.59 -8.27 13.28
N ASP A 22 7.29 -7.14 13.08
CA ASP A 22 7.01 -5.93 13.83
C ASP A 22 5.66 -5.35 13.39
N LYS A 23 4.90 -4.88 14.38
CA LYS A 23 3.58 -4.28 14.16
C LYS A 23 3.68 -2.76 14.20
N ILE A 24 3.08 -2.10 13.21
CA ILE A 24 3.05 -0.64 13.08
C ILE A 24 1.60 -0.22 12.86
N GLY A 25 1.18 0.86 13.52
CA GLY A 25 -0.14 1.49 13.34
C GLY A 25 -0.03 3.00 13.45
N PHE A 26 -0.89 3.71 12.72
CA PHE A 26 -0.96 5.17 12.71
C PHE A 26 -2.34 5.64 13.19
N PHE A 27 -2.42 6.85 13.75
CA PHE A 27 -3.69 7.49 14.15
C PHE A 27 -4.63 6.62 15.00
N ASN A 28 -4.09 5.99 16.06
CA ASN A 28 -4.83 5.10 16.96
C ASN A 28 -5.42 3.83 16.28
N ALA A 29 -4.99 3.50 15.06
CA ALA A 29 -5.27 2.21 14.45
C ALA A 29 -4.57 1.08 15.22
N THR A 30 -5.16 -0.11 15.17
CA THR A 30 -4.56 -1.30 15.79
C THR A 30 -3.26 -1.65 15.05
N PRO A 31 -2.08 -1.67 15.71
CA PRO A 31 -0.84 -2.00 15.03
C PRO A 31 -0.90 -3.37 14.36
N SER A 32 -0.51 -3.43 13.08
CA SER A 32 -0.51 -4.66 12.28
C SER A 32 0.87 -4.92 11.66
N VAL A 33 1.15 -6.18 11.36
CA VAL A 33 2.38 -6.56 10.65
C VAL A 33 2.38 -5.96 9.24
N ARG A 34 3.54 -5.90 8.59
CA ARG A 34 3.59 -5.54 7.17
C ARG A 34 2.84 -6.58 6.35
N ALA A 35 1.83 -6.18 5.59
CA ALA A 35 1.19 -7.08 4.64
C ALA A 35 2.21 -7.61 3.63
N SER A 36 2.21 -8.92 3.46
CA SER A 36 2.91 -9.63 2.40
C SER A 36 1.87 -10.14 1.40
N GLY A 37 2.22 -10.21 0.11
CA GLY A 37 1.35 -10.84 -0.88
C GLY A 37 0.57 -9.90 -1.81
N PHE A 38 0.95 -8.63 -1.92
CA PHE A 38 0.50 -7.79 -3.04
C PHE A 38 1.23 -8.18 -4.32
N THR A 39 0.74 -9.18 -5.03
CA THR A 39 1.21 -9.49 -6.39
C THR A 39 0.50 -8.57 -7.37
N ALA A 40 1.26 -7.68 -8.02
CA ALA A 40 0.71 -6.80 -9.03
C ALA A 40 0.23 -7.63 -10.24
N PRO A 41 -0.98 -7.36 -10.78
CA PRO A 41 -1.43 -7.96 -12.03
C PRO A 41 -0.57 -7.47 -13.21
N ALA A 42 -0.68 -8.17 -14.35
CA ALA A 42 0.07 -7.81 -15.55
C ALA A 42 -0.18 -6.35 -15.96
N GLY A 43 0.90 -5.62 -16.26
CA GLY A 43 0.89 -4.22 -16.68
C GLY A 43 0.67 -4.06 -18.19
N THR A 44 -0.44 -4.58 -18.72
CA THR A 44 -0.78 -4.33 -20.13
C THR A 44 -1.27 -2.90 -20.31
N ALA A 45 -0.68 -2.17 -21.24
CA ALA A 45 -1.06 -0.78 -21.51
C ALA A 45 -2.49 -0.72 -22.09
N ALA A 46 -3.29 0.21 -21.57
CA ALA A 46 -4.60 0.49 -22.14
C ALA A 46 -4.47 1.17 -23.51
N THR A 47 -5.36 0.82 -24.45
CA THR A 47 -5.49 1.46 -25.76
C THR A 47 -6.85 2.16 -25.90
N ASN A 48 -7.01 3.03 -26.91
CA ASN A 48 -8.27 3.72 -27.19
C ASN A 48 -9.19 2.97 -28.18
N SER A 49 -8.94 1.69 -28.43
CA SER A 49 -9.69 0.86 -29.38
C SER A 49 -10.19 -0.40 -28.70
N THR A 50 -11.48 -0.72 -28.85
CA THR A 50 -12.08 -1.95 -28.31
C THR A 50 -11.24 -3.17 -28.75
N PRO A 51 -10.73 -4.01 -27.83
CA PRO A 51 -11.11 -4.19 -26.40
C PRO A 51 -10.25 -3.45 -25.36
N TYR A 52 -9.71 -2.27 -25.67
CA TYR A 52 -8.88 -1.40 -24.82
C TYR A 52 -7.52 -1.99 -24.39
N GLY A 53 -7.07 -3.05 -25.06
CA GLY A 53 -5.72 -3.60 -24.86
C GLY A 53 -5.56 -4.49 -23.63
N TYR A 54 -6.62 -4.78 -22.86
CA TYR A 54 -6.59 -5.71 -21.73
C TYR A 54 -7.84 -6.59 -21.71
N SER A 55 -7.77 -7.75 -21.06
CA SER A 55 -8.91 -8.65 -20.90
C SER A 55 -9.77 -8.26 -19.69
N GLN A 56 -11.03 -8.69 -19.66
CA GLN A 56 -11.90 -8.52 -18.48
C GLN A 56 -11.27 -9.13 -17.22
N ALA A 57 -10.68 -10.33 -17.33
CA ALA A 57 -9.98 -10.97 -16.22
C ALA A 57 -8.82 -10.13 -15.68
N GLN A 58 -8.10 -9.42 -16.55
CA GLN A 58 -7.05 -8.50 -16.12
C GLN A 58 -7.62 -7.27 -15.41
N ALA A 59 -8.74 -6.72 -15.89
CA ALA A 59 -9.43 -5.62 -15.23
C ALA A 59 -9.92 -6.01 -13.82
N ASP A 60 -10.54 -7.18 -13.68
CA ASP A 60 -11.02 -7.71 -12.39
C ASP A 60 -9.85 -7.94 -11.41
N ALA A 61 -8.71 -8.42 -11.91
CA ALA A 61 -7.50 -8.58 -11.11
C ALA A 61 -6.94 -7.24 -10.61
N ILE A 62 -6.96 -6.19 -11.45
CA ILE A 62 -6.55 -4.82 -11.06
C ILE A 62 -7.48 -4.27 -9.98
N VAL A 63 -8.80 -4.41 -10.15
CA VAL A 63 -9.77 -3.95 -9.14
C VAL A 63 -9.56 -4.68 -7.81
N THR A 64 -9.39 -6.00 -7.84
CA THR A 64 -9.14 -6.81 -6.65
C THR A 64 -7.86 -6.35 -5.94
N TRP A 65 -6.79 -6.13 -6.68
CA TRP A 65 -5.51 -5.66 -6.14
C TRP A 65 -5.64 -4.28 -5.48
N ILE A 66 -6.30 -3.32 -6.13
CA ILE A 66 -6.51 -1.97 -5.57
C ILE A 66 -7.38 -2.01 -4.31
N ARG A 67 -8.44 -2.82 -4.29
CA ARG A 67 -9.31 -2.97 -3.11
C ARG A 67 -8.57 -3.58 -1.93
N ALA A 68 -7.66 -4.51 -2.18
CA ALA A 68 -6.80 -5.05 -1.13
C ALA A 68 -5.83 -3.98 -0.58
N VAL A 69 -5.29 -3.11 -1.44
CA VAL A 69 -4.42 -2.00 -1.00
C VAL A 69 -5.20 -0.98 -0.17
N ASP A 70 -6.42 -0.62 -0.60
CA ASP A 70 -7.33 0.26 0.16
C ASP A 70 -7.61 -0.30 1.57
N ALA A 71 -7.93 -1.59 1.65
CA ALA A 71 -8.17 -2.26 2.93
C ALA A 71 -6.94 -2.22 3.86
N GLU A 72 -5.74 -2.46 3.34
CA GLU A 72 -4.52 -2.44 4.14
C GLU A 72 -4.15 -1.03 4.61
N LEU A 73 -4.31 -0.02 3.74
CA LEU A 73 -4.06 1.38 4.12
C LEU A 73 -5.01 1.83 5.24
N LYS A 74 -6.28 1.42 5.18
CA LYS A 74 -7.26 1.64 6.26
C LYS A 74 -6.89 0.91 7.54
N ALA A 75 -6.49 -0.36 7.43
CA ALA A 75 -6.06 -1.16 8.58
C ALA A 75 -4.87 -0.53 9.32
N LYS A 76 -3.97 0.16 8.61
CA LYS A 76 -2.85 0.90 9.20
C LYS A 76 -3.22 2.29 9.71
N GLY A 77 -4.43 2.78 9.42
CA GLY A 77 -4.88 4.13 9.78
C GLY A 77 -4.32 5.25 8.90
N LEU A 78 -3.83 4.93 7.70
CA LEU A 78 -3.26 5.92 6.78
C LEU A 78 -4.33 6.65 5.97
N ILE A 79 -5.47 6.00 5.71
CA ILE A 79 -6.64 6.55 5.03
C ILE A 79 -7.92 6.10 5.75
N ALA A 80 -9.02 6.83 5.56
CA ALA A 80 -10.35 6.51 6.10
C ALA A 80 -11.20 5.69 5.13
#